data_AF-A0A2E3ZRM3-F1
#
_entry.id   AF-A0A2E3ZRM3-F1
#
_cell.length_a   1.000
_cell.length_b   1.000
_cell.length_c   1.000
_cell.angle_alpha   90.00
_cell.angle_beta   90.00
_cell.angle_gamma   90.00
#
_symmetry.space_group_name_H-M   'P 1'
#
loop_
_entity.id
_entity.type
_entity.pdbx_description
1 polymer ?
#
loop_
_entity_poly.entity_id
_entity_poly.type
_entity_poly.pdbx_seq_one_letter_code
_entity_poly.pdbx_strand_id
1 'polypeptide(L)'
;MEETKGPSELAEEDEFQRMRDLGDFMIYRSAINKLADGEWSGNEKKTFNLGPLKPSLMGEDPRLPSMPEYPTLLDFFNLRFGPSKQHLLQSAALAQKNNLPEKMILACLLHDISVIAFFRPDHGYWGAQMLEPYVDEEVSWAIRMHQALRFFPDKEVGYEYPEAYAKRFGADYKVESYIQRDYEYARKHKWYMSARMICLNDLYAFDPNTQVSINQFEDIIGRHFKNPKEGLGNDNTSASHMWRTLRRPANAL
;
A
#
# COMPACT_ATOMS: atom_id res chain seq x y z
N MET A 1 -33.54 27.20 -13.75
CA MET A 1 -32.10 26.89 -13.84
C MET A 1 -31.73 26.33 -12.48
N GLU A 2 -31.46 25.04 -12.39
CA GLU A 2 -30.78 24.51 -11.20
C GLU A 2 -29.37 25.09 -11.19
N GLU A 3 -29.03 25.84 -10.15
CA GLU A 3 -27.64 26.25 -9.92
C GLU A 3 -26.82 24.98 -9.68
N THR A 4 -25.97 24.66 -10.66
CA THR A 4 -24.97 23.59 -10.52
C THR A 4 -24.02 23.96 -9.39
N LYS A 5 -24.05 23.17 -8.32
CA LYS A 5 -23.18 23.37 -7.15
C LYS A 5 -21.70 23.34 -7.53
N GLY A 6 -20.92 24.19 -6.88
CA GLY A 6 -19.47 24.24 -7.05
C GLY A 6 -18.76 23.03 -6.40
N PRO A 7 -17.50 22.72 -6.77
CA PRO A 7 -16.74 21.62 -6.17
C PRO A 7 -16.57 21.72 -4.64
N SER A 8 -16.50 22.94 -4.09
CA SER A 8 -16.41 23.16 -2.63
C SER A 8 -17.71 22.82 -1.91
N GLU A 9 -18.85 23.24 -2.46
CA GLU A 9 -20.18 22.96 -1.90
C GLU A 9 -20.47 21.45 -1.94
N LEU A 10 -20.07 20.76 -3.02
CA LEU A 10 -20.16 19.31 -3.10
C LEU A 10 -19.29 18.60 -2.06
N ALA A 11 -18.10 19.12 -1.77
CA ALA A 11 -17.20 18.55 -0.76
C ALA A 11 -17.73 18.76 0.66
N GLU A 12 -18.26 19.95 0.95
CA GLU A 12 -18.90 20.24 2.23
C GLU A 12 -20.15 19.38 2.46
N GLU A 13 -21.00 19.21 1.45
CA GLU A 13 -22.18 18.34 1.54
C GLU A 13 -21.81 16.87 1.77
N ASP A 14 -20.78 16.37 1.09
CA ASP A 14 -20.23 15.04 1.31
C ASP A 14 -19.66 14.89 2.73
N GLU A 15 -18.94 15.88 3.24
CA GLU A 15 -18.46 15.88 4.63
C GLU A 15 -19.62 15.84 5.63
N PHE A 16 -20.64 16.69 5.45
CA PHE A 16 -21.84 16.71 6.29
C PHE A 16 -22.58 15.37 6.24
N GLN A 17 -22.71 14.75 5.07
CA GLN A 17 -23.35 13.45 4.93
C GLN A 17 -22.55 12.36 5.65
N ARG A 18 -21.23 12.32 5.47
CA ARG A 18 -20.33 11.39 6.17
C ARG A 18 -20.40 11.54 7.69
N MET A 19 -20.55 12.76 8.20
CA MET A 19 -20.76 13.01 9.62
C MET A 19 -22.10 12.45 10.11
N ARG A 20 -23.18 12.62 9.33
CA ARG A 20 -24.49 12.01 9.66
C ARG A 20 -24.43 10.50 9.65
N ASP A 21 -23.75 9.90 8.66
CA ASP A 21 -23.63 8.44 8.52
C ASP A 21 -22.81 7.82 9.66
N LEU A 22 -21.78 8.52 10.14
CA LEU A 22 -21.02 8.11 11.33
C LEU A 22 -21.84 8.24 12.63
N GLY A 23 -22.83 9.13 12.65
CA GLY A 23 -23.65 9.41 13.83
C GLY A 23 -22.79 9.78 15.04
N ASP A 24 -23.10 9.20 16.20
CA ASP A 24 -22.40 9.48 17.47
C ASP A 24 -21.17 8.58 17.71
N PHE A 25 -20.75 7.78 16.72
CA PHE A 25 -19.64 6.86 16.88
C PHE A 25 -18.29 7.56 17.00
N MET A 26 -17.50 7.16 17.98
CA MET A 26 -16.11 7.59 18.11
C MET A 26 -15.18 6.76 17.21
N ILE A 27 -14.27 7.47 16.53
CA ILE A 27 -13.15 6.87 15.79
C ILE A 27 -11.89 6.97 16.64
N TYR A 28 -11.26 5.83 16.91
CA TYR A 28 -9.99 5.76 17.60
C TYR A 28 -8.87 5.60 16.57
N ARG A 29 -8.09 6.66 16.36
CA ARG A 29 -6.88 6.57 15.54
C ARG A 29 -5.74 5.98 16.37
N SER A 30 -4.97 5.08 15.74
CA SER A 30 -3.79 4.48 16.35
C SER A 30 -2.73 5.54 16.69
N ALA A 31 -1.91 5.28 17.71
CA ALA A 31 -0.86 6.20 18.12
C ALA A 31 0.16 6.47 17.00
N ILE A 32 0.46 5.48 16.17
CA ILE A 32 1.39 5.63 15.03
C ILE A 32 0.88 6.67 14.01
N ASN A 33 -0.44 6.79 13.82
CA ASN A 33 -1.01 7.82 12.95
C ASN A 33 -0.76 9.22 13.52
N LYS A 34 -1.00 9.42 14.83
CA LYS A 34 -0.74 10.68 15.53
C LYS A 34 0.74 11.07 15.52
N LEU A 35 1.62 10.09 15.75
CA LEU A 35 3.07 10.31 15.70
C LEU A 35 3.55 10.73 14.30
N ALA A 36 2.91 10.23 13.24
CA ALA A 36 3.21 10.66 11.87
C ALA A 36 2.86 12.14 11.62
N ASP A 37 1.88 12.68 12.34
CA ASP A 37 1.51 14.10 12.33
C ASP A 37 2.37 14.95 13.30
N GLY A 38 3.36 14.34 13.97
CA GLY A 38 4.20 15.02 14.96
C GLY A 38 3.51 15.23 16.31
N GLU A 39 2.32 14.64 16.53
CA GLU A 39 1.62 14.72 17.80
C GLU A 39 2.28 13.82 18.84
N TRP A 40 3.25 14.38 19.56
CA TRP A 40 3.89 13.74 20.70
C TRP A 40 3.71 14.60 21.95
N SER A 41 3.03 14.07 22.97
CA SER A 41 3.05 14.66 24.30
C SER A 41 3.96 13.82 25.18
N GLY A 42 5.14 14.36 25.54
CA GLY A 42 5.98 13.80 26.60
C GLY A 42 5.18 13.59 27.89
N ASN A 43 5.59 12.62 28.70
CA ASN A 43 4.86 12.10 29.87
C ASN A 43 4.57 13.09 31.02
N GLU A 44 4.68 14.40 30.80
CA GLU A 44 4.46 15.39 31.84
C GLU A 44 2.97 15.76 31.92
N LYS A 45 2.26 15.04 32.80
CA LYS A 45 0.94 15.37 33.36
C LYS A 45 -0.29 15.21 32.46
N LYS A 46 -0.41 14.10 31.72
CA LYS A 46 -1.74 13.59 31.31
C LYS A 46 -2.09 12.39 32.18
N THR A 47 -3.10 12.54 33.04
CA THR A 47 -3.74 11.39 33.70
C THR A 47 -4.28 10.46 32.60
N PHE A 48 -3.81 9.21 32.56
CA PHE A 48 -4.40 8.20 31.69
C PHE A 48 -5.89 8.09 32.03
N ASN A 49 -6.74 8.49 31.09
CA ASN A 49 -8.18 8.37 31.20
C ASN A 49 -8.71 7.71 29.91
N LEU A 50 -9.83 7.00 30.04
CA LEU A 50 -10.45 6.29 28.92
C LEU A 50 -11.16 7.26 27.94
N GLY A 51 -11.14 8.56 28.21
CA GLY A 51 -12.04 9.53 27.58
C GLY A 51 -13.52 9.24 27.93
N PRO A 52 -14.46 9.92 27.28
CA PRO A 52 -15.88 9.63 27.43
C PRO A 52 -16.21 8.25 26.86
N LEU A 53 -17.00 7.45 27.60
CA LEU A 53 -17.55 6.17 27.14
C LEU A 53 -18.65 6.41 26.09
N LYS A 54 -18.26 6.67 24.85
CA LYS A 54 -19.17 6.68 23.70
C LYS A 54 -19.05 5.39 22.90
N PRO A 55 -20.11 4.96 22.21
CA PRO A 55 -20.03 3.87 21.24
C PRO A 55 -18.89 4.11 20.26
N SER A 56 -18.03 3.12 20.08
CA SER A 56 -16.95 3.15 19.10
C SER A 56 -17.45 2.54 17.79
N LEU A 57 -16.89 2.97 16.67
CA LEU A 57 -17.16 2.27 15.41
C LEU A 57 -16.61 0.84 15.49
N MET A 58 -17.52 -0.13 15.39
CA MET A 58 -17.21 -1.56 15.36
C MET A 58 -17.75 -2.16 14.06
N GLY A 59 -16.88 -2.76 13.25
CA GLY A 59 -17.26 -3.34 11.97
C GLY A 59 -17.01 -2.43 10.77
N GLU A 60 -17.87 -2.52 9.77
CA GLU A 60 -17.76 -1.72 8.53
C GLU A 60 -17.98 -0.24 8.81
N ASP A 61 -17.22 0.60 8.13
CA ASP A 61 -17.41 2.06 8.17
C ASP A 61 -18.45 2.46 7.11
N PRO A 62 -19.62 3.00 7.50
CA PRO A 62 -20.70 3.32 6.56
C PRO A 62 -20.32 4.40 5.55
N ARG A 63 -19.23 5.14 5.80
CA ARG A 63 -18.72 6.18 4.90
C ARG A 63 -17.85 5.61 3.77
N LEU A 64 -17.50 4.33 3.83
CA LEU A 64 -16.69 3.67 2.81
C LEU A 64 -17.58 2.79 1.92
N PRO A 65 -17.23 2.62 0.63
CA PRO A 65 -17.86 1.61 -0.20
C PRO A 65 -17.84 0.23 0.47
N SER A 66 -18.99 -0.44 0.48
CA SER A 66 -19.16 -1.77 1.07
C SER A 66 -18.26 -2.79 0.39
N MET A 67 -17.61 -3.61 1.20
CA MET A 67 -16.83 -4.77 0.71
C MET A 67 -17.76 -5.98 0.54
N PRO A 68 -17.51 -6.86 -0.44
CA PRO A 68 -18.26 -8.10 -0.57
C PRO A 68 -18.00 -9.04 0.62
N GLU A 69 -18.86 -10.06 0.78
CA GLU A 69 -18.75 -11.04 1.88
C GLU A 69 -17.42 -11.81 1.84
N TYR A 70 -16.93 -12.11 0.63
CA TYR A 70 -15.67 -12.81 0.34
C TYR A 70 -14.72 -11.91 -0.47
N PRO A 71 -14.04 -10.93 0.17
CA PRO A 71 -13.16 -9.99 -0.53
C PRO A 71 -12.03 -10.65 -1.33
N THR A 72 -11.85 -10.19 -2.56
CA THR A 72 -10.70 -10.54 -3.42
C THR A 72 -9.69 -9.39 -3.48
N LEU A 73 -8.52 -9.65 -4.06
CA LEU A 73 -7.54 -8.59 -4.31
C LEU A 73 -8.10 -7.46 -5.18
N LEU A 74 -8.92 -7.78 -6.19
CA LEU A 74 -9.54 -6.78 -7.07
C LEU A 74 -10.48 -5.84 -6.29
N ASP A 75 -11.21 -6.37 -5.31
CA ASP A 75 -12.09 -5.57 -4.47
C ASP A 75 -11.29 -4.54 -3.66
N PHE A 76 -10.15 -4.92 -3.10
CA PHE A 76 -9.28 -3.97 -2.40
C PHE A 76 -8.71 -2.89 -3.34
N PHE A 77 -8.29 -3.26 -4.55
CA PHE A 77 -7.88 -2.30 -5.56
C PHE A 77 -9.00 -1.31 -5.91
N ASN A 78 -10.24 -1.76 -5.98
CA ASN A 78 -11.37 -0.92 -6.35
C ASN A 78 -11.88 -0.06 -5.19
N LEU A 79 -11.90 -0.60 -3.98
CA LEU A 79 -12.65 -0.04 -2.86
C LEU A 79 -11.77 0.55 -1.75
N ARG A 80 -10.45 0.29 -1.74
CA ARG A 80 -9.53 0.73 -0.68
C ARG A 80 -8.24 1.39 -1.15
N PHE A 81 -7.78 1.16 -2.38
CA PHE A 81 -6.46 1.66 -2.85
C PHE A 81 -6.51 2.94 -3.71
N GLY A 82 -7.70 3.52 -3.91
CA GLY A 82 -7.84 4.76 -4.68
C GLY A 82 -7.37 6.01 -3.89
N PRO A 83 -6.82 7.03 -4.56
CA PRO A 83 -6.45 7.11 -5.98
C PRO A 83 -5.04 6.56 -6.28
N SER A 84 -4.19 6.37 -5.27
CA SER A 84 -2.75 6.11 -5.45
C SER A 84 -2.41 4.76 -6.10
N LYS A 85 -3.38 3.85 -6.25
CA LYS A 85 -3.24 2.58 -7.01
C LYS A 85 -2.72 2.72 -8.44
N GLN A 86 -2.87 3.88 -9.09
CA GLN A 86 -2.40 4.06 -10.47
C GLN A 86 -0.88 3.84 -10.61
N HIS A 87 -0.09 4.16 -9.59
CA HIS A 87 1.34 3.86 -9.60
C HIS A 87 1.62 2.36 -9.75
N LEU A 88 0.94 1.53 -8.97
CA LEU A 88 1.04 0.06 -9.04
C LEU A 88 0.62 -0.47 -10.41
N LEU A 89 -0.48 0.06 -10.95
CA LEU A 89 -1.03 -0.36 -12.24
C LEU A 89 -0.12 0.04 -13.40
N GLN A 90 0.46 1.24 -13.38
CA GLN A 90 1.44 1.68 -14.37
C GLN A 90 2.73 0.84 -14.32
N SER A 91 3.21 0.51 -13.12
CA SER A 91 4.40 -0.33 -12.95
C SER A 91 4.19 -1.73 -13.54
N ALA A 92 3.04 -2.34 -13.27
CA ALA A 92 2.65 -3.62 -13.86
C ALA A 92 2.49 -3.55 -15.40
N ALA A 93 1.89 -2.48 -15.92
CA ALA A 93 1.73 -2.29 -17.36
C ALA A 93 3.08 -2.15 -18.08
N LEU A 94 4.03 -1.45 -17.45
CA LEU A 94 5.39 -1.31 -17.97
C LEU A 94 6.14 -2.65 -17.94
N ALA A 95 6.02 -3.41 -16.84
CA ALA A 95 6.56 -4.76 -16.74
C ALA A 95 6.01 -5.69 -17.85
N GLN A 96 4.71 -5.59 -18.14
CA GLN A 96 4.07 -6.34 -19.22
C GLN A 96 4.60 -5.91 -20.60
N LYS A 97 4.73 -4.61 -20.86
CA LYS A 97 5.31 -4.07 -22.10
C LYS A 97 6.76 -4.51 -22.31
N ASN A 98 7.50 -4.68 -21.22
CA ASN A 98 8.87 -5.17 -21.21
C ASN A 98 8.97 -6.71 -21.30
N ASN A 99 7.85 -7.42 -21.52
CA ASN A 99 7.78 -8.87 -21.64
C ASN A 99 8.35 -9.63 -20.42
N LEU A 100 8.17 -9.07 -19.21
CA LEU A 100 8.55 -9.79 -18.00
C LEU A 100 7.64 -10.99 -17.76
N PRO A 101 8.12 -12.05 -17.08
CA PRO A 101 7.27 -13.17 -16.68
C PRO A 101 6.07 -12.70 -15.85
N GLU A 102 4.92 -13.37 -15.98
CA GLU A 102 3.67 -12.96 -15.30
C GLU A 102 3.81 -12.80 -13.79
N LYS A 103 4.57 -13.67 -13.12
CA LYS A 103 4.87 -13.53 -11.69
C LYS A 103 5.57 -12.20 -11.35
N MET A 104 6.39 -11.69 -12.26
CA MET A 104 7.07 -10.39 -12.11
C MET A 104 6.17 -9.22 -12.45
N ILE A 105 5.22 -9.40 -13.38
CA ILE A 105 4.15 -8.42 -13.60
C ILE A 105 3.30 -8.30 -12.32
N LEU A 106 2.94 -9.42 -11.69
CA LEU A 106 2.26 -9.42 -10.39
C LEU A 106 3.12 -8.77 -9.30
N ALA A 107 4.43 -9.05 -9.26
CA ALA A 107 5.33 -8.42 -8.29
C ALA A 107 5.35 -6.89 -8.45
N CYS A 108 5.41 -6.38 -9.69
CA CYS A 108 5.32 -4.94 -9.96
C CYS A 108 3.95 -4.36 -9.59
N LEU A 109 2.86 -5.11 -9.80
CA LEU A 109 1.52 -4.71 -9.38
C LEU A 109 1.38 -4.55 -7.85
N LEU A 110 2.22 -5.22 -7.07
CA LEU A 110 2.03 -5.30 -5.61
C LEU A 110 3.19 -4.72 -4.79
N HIS A 111 4.28 -4.28 -5.42
CA HIS A 111 5.52 -3.93 -4.72
C HIS A 111 5.36 -2.84 -3.65
N ASP A 112 4.59 -1.80 -3.95
CA ASP A 112 4.36 -0.66 -3.07
C ASP A 112 2.99 -0.73 -2.37
N ILE A 113 2.35 -1.91 -2.29
CA ILE A 113 1.01 -2.06 -1.68
C ILE A 113 0.94 -1.48 -0.27
N SER A 114 2.02 -1.57 0.51
CA SER A 114 2.07 -0.98 1.86
C SER A 114 2.11 0.54 1.83
N VAL A 115 2.78 1.15 0.83
CA VAL A 115 2.75 2.62 0.63
C VAL A 115 1.34 3.10 0.30
N ILE A 116 0.61 2.32 -0.51
CA ILE A 116 -0.72 2.68 -1.00
C ILE A 116 -1.82 2.44 0.05
N ALA A 117 -1.69 1.37 0.83
CA ALA A 117 -2.78 0.88 1.67
C ALA A 117 -2.49 0.93 3.17
N PHE A 118 -1.23 0.91 3.59
CA PHE A 118 -0.86 0.61 4.98
C PHE A 118 0.23 1.56 5.51
N PHE A 119 1.39 1.04 5.88
CA PHE A 119 2.51 1.84 6.38
C PHE A 119 3.53 2.14 5.28
N ARG A 120 3.87 3.42 5.16
CA ARG A 120 4.98 3.88 4.30
C ARG A 120 6.38 3.54 4.85
N PRO A 121 6.72 3.69 6.14
CA PRO A 121 8.02 3.25 6.62
C PRO A 121 8.14 1.73 6.47
N ASP A 122 9.28 1.27 5.97
CA ASP A 122 9.55 -0.15 5.73
C ASP A 122 8.50 -0.86 4.85
N HIS A 123 8.04 -0.15 3.82
CA HIS A 123 6.93 -0.60 2.97
C HIS A 123 7.19 -1.92 2.25
N GLY A 124 8.44 -2.19 1.84
CA GLY A 124 8.82 -3.46 1.21
C GLY A 124 8.68 -4.62 2.19
N TYR A 125 9.03 -4.41 3.46
CA TYR A 125 8.89 -5.42 4.52
C TYR A 125 7.43 -5.68 4.86
N TRP A 126 6.66 -4.63 5.13
CA TRP A 126 5.23 -4.75 5.44
C TRP A 126 4.46 -5.35 4.27
N GLY A 127 4.71 -4.87 3.04
CA GLY A 127 4.07 -5.38 1.83
C GLY A 127 4.39 -6.86 1.59
N ALA A 128 5.68 -7.24 1.69
CA ALA A 128 6.07 -8.63 1.53
C ALA A 128 5.42 -9.55 2.57
N GLN A 129 5.40 -9.15 3.84
CA GLN A 129 4.77 -9.93 4.92
C GLN A 129 3.25 -10.10 4.70
N MET A 130 2.58 -9.05 4.24
CA MET A 130 1.15 -9.09 3.93
C MET A 130 0.83 -10.05 2.77
N LEU A 131 1.72 -10.13 1.79
CA LEU A 131 1.51 -10.88 0.55
C LEU A 131 2.02 -12.31 0.61
N GLU A 132 3.00 -12.61 1.46
CA GLU A 132 3.72 -13.90 1.53
C GLU A 132 2.81 -15.14 1.55
N PRO A 133 1.67 -15.17 2.26
CA PRO A 133 0.77 -16.34 2.22
C PRO A 133 0.10 -16.58 0.86
N TYR A 134 0.04 -15.55 0.01
CA TYR A 134 -0.82 -15.51 -1.18
C TYR A 134 -0.05 -15.57 -2.51
N VAL A 135 1.28 -15.39 -2.49
CA VAL A 135 2.11 -15.33 -3.71
C VAL A 135 3.24 -16.35 -3.68
N ASP A 136 3.99 -16.45 -4.76
CA ASP A 136 5.22 -17.23 -4.81
C ASP A 136 6.31 -16.63 -3.91
N GLU A 137 7.18 -17.48 -3.34
CA GLU A 137 8.27 -17.04 -2.45
C GLU A 137 9.18 -16.02 -3.14
N GLU A 138 9.46 -16.18 -4.44
CA GLU A 138 10.26 -15.24 -5.21
C GLU A 138 9.58 -13.86 -5.31
N VAL A 139 8.25 -13.82 -5.47
CA VAL A 139 7.49 -12.57 -5.53
C VAL A 139 7.54 -11.84 -4.20
N SER A 140 7.26 -12.53 -3.09
CA SER A 140 7.35 -11.92 -1.75
C SER A 140 8.77 -11.45 -1.45
N TRP A 141 9.79 -12.25 -1.79
CA TRP A 141 11.19 -11.87 -1.60
C TRP A 141 11.57 -10.65 -2.45
N ALA A 142 11.15 -10.61 -3.71
CA ALA A 142 11.44 -9.50 -4.62
C ALA A 142 10.81 -8.21 -4.11
N ILE A 143 9.55 -8.26 -3.68
CA ILE A 143 8.85 -7.13 -3.04
C ILE A 143 9.56 -6.72 -1.74
N ARG A 144 10.08 -7.64 -0.95
CA ARG A 144 10.82 -7.26 0.27
C ARG A 144 12.09 -6.48 -0.08
N MET A 145 12.87 -7.01 -1.01
CA MET A 145 14.22 -6.52 -1.30
C MET A 145 14.25 -5.32 -2.25
N HIS A 146 13.17 -5.05 -3.00
CA HIS A 146 13.12 -3.86 -3.85
C HIS A 146 13.31 -2.56 -3.05
N GLN A 147 12.85 -2.54 -1.78
CA GLN A 147 13.03 -1.38 -0.89
C GLN A 147 14.51 -1.06 -0.67
N ALA A 148 15.37 -2.06 -0.47
CA ALA A 148 16.80 -1.81 -0.31
C ALA A 148 17.44 -1.45 -1.66
N LEU A 149 17.12 -2.22 -2.71
CA LEU A 149 17.75 -2.10 -4.03
C LEU A 149 17.51 -0.75 -4.73
N ARG A 150 16.37 -0.10 -4.49
CA ARG A 150 16.02 1.18 -5.13
C ARG A 150 17.02 2.31 -4.84
N PHE A 151 17.83 2.17 -3.78
CA PHE A 151 18.84 3.17 -3.41
C PHE A 151 20.22 2.92 -4.01
N PHE A 152 20.46 1.78 -4.66
CA PHE A 152 21.78 1.41 -5.16
C PHE A 152 21.76 1.25 -6.67
N PRO A 153 22.60 2.00 -7.41
CA PRO A 153 22.69 1.87 -8.85
C PRO A 153 23.23 0.49 -9.25
N ASP A 154 22.85 0.08 -10.45
CA ASP A 154 23.34 -1.13 -11.10
C ASP A 154 23.51 -0.86 -12.60
N LYS A 155 24.76 -0.53 -12.97
CA LYS A 155 25.12 -0.19 -14.35
C LYS A 155 24.98 -1.35 -15.32
N GLU A 156 25.06 -2.59 -14.85
CA GLU A 156 24.95 -3.78 -15.70
C GLU A 156 23.57 -3.90 -16.34
N VAL A 157 22.55 -3.31 -15.70
CA VAL A 157 21.16 -3.31 -16.16
C VAL A 157 20.59 -1.90 -16.36
N GLY A 158 21.47 -0.90 -16.44
CA GLY A 158 21.08 0.49 -16.71
C GLY A 158 20.27 1.15 -15.60
N TYR A 159 20.30 0.62 -14.37
CA TYR A 159 19.62 1.24 -13.23
C TYR A 159 20.52 2.30 -12.59
N GLU A 160 20.32 3.56 -12.95
CA GLU A 160 21.01 4.68 -12.30
C GLU A 160 20.31 5.07 -10.99
N TYR A 161 21.04 5.77 -10.11
CA TYR A 161 20.42 6.31 -8.90
C TYR A 161 19.35 7.35 -9.30
N PRO A 162 18.08 7.19 -8.89
CA PRO A 162 17.02 8.08 -9.31
C PRO A 162 17.30 9.55 -8.97
N GLU A 163 17.28 10.44 -9.97
CA GLU A 163 17.45 11.89 -9.76
C GLU A 163 16.40 12.43 -8.77
N ALA A 164 15.17 11.90 -8.85
CA ALA A 164 14.10 12.22 -7.91
C ALA A 164 14.47 11.92 -6.46
N TYR A 165 15.27 10.88 -6.19
CA TYR A 165 15.70 10.53 -4.83
C TYR A 165 16.80 11.47 -4.35
N ALA A 166 17.76 11.81 -5.22
CA ALA A 166 18.77 12.82 -4.91
C ALA A 166 18.12 14.16 -4.52
N LYS A 167 17.08 14.58 -5.25
CA LYS A 167 16.31 15.79 -4.94
C LYS A 167 15.49 15.66 -3.66
N ARG A 168 14.82 14.51 -3.45
CA ARG A 168 13.89 14.31 -2.35
C ARG A 168 14.56 14.09 -1.00
N PHE A 169 15.68 13.37 -0.97
CA PHE A 169 16.38 13.03 0.27
C PHE A 169 17.57 13.95 0.55
N GLY A 170 18.07 14.66 -0.47
CA GLY A 170 19.25 15.51 -0.38
C GLY A 170 20.52 14.80 -0.81
N ALA A 171 21.50 15.57 -1.28
CA ALA A 171 22.75 15.05 -1.84
C ALA A 171 23.60 14.26 -0.82
N ASP A 172 23.48 14.59 0.47
CA ASP A 172 24.24 13.96 1.56
C ASP A 172 23.50 12.82 2.25
N TYR A 173 22.29 12.47 1.78
CA TYR A 173 21.52 11.40 2.38
C TYR A 173 22.25 10.06 2.26
N LYS A 174 22.36 9.37 3.40
CA LYS A 174 22.89 8.01 3.48
C LYS A 174 21.79 7.11 4.00
N VAL A 175 21.57 5.99 3.31
CA VAL A 175 20.66 4.96 3.77
C VAL A 175 21.14 4.36 5.09
N GLU A 176 20.18 3.97 5.93
CA GLU A 176 20.43 3.32 7.21
C GLU A 176 21.26 2.04 7.08
N SER A 177 21.97 1.70 8.16
CA SER A 177 22.89 0.54 8.17
C SER A 177 22.23 -0.78 7.79
N TYR A 178 20.97 -1.00 8.19
CA TYR A 178 20.24 -2.21 7.84
C TYR A 178 19.92 -2.28 6.34
N ILE A 179 19.63 -1.14 5.69
CA ILE A 179 19.40 -1.09 4.24
C ILE A 179 20.67 -1.43 3.46
N GLN A 180 21.83 -0.97 3.92
CA GLN A 180 23.13 -1.33 3.32
C GLN A 180 23.38 -2.83 3.42
N ARG A 181 23.19 -3.40 4.61
CA ARG A 181 23.29 -4.85 4.84
C ARG A 181 22.36 -5.64 3.92
N ASP A 182 21.12 -5.21 3.80
CA ASP A 182 20.11 -5.93 3.02
C ASP A 182 20.39 -5.84 1.51
N TYR A 183 20.95 -4.73 1.04
CA TYR A 183 21.48 -4.63 -0.32
C TYR A 183 22.65 -5.61 -0.57
N GLU A 184 23.64 -5.66 0.33
CA GLU A 184 24.79 -6.58 0.21
C GLU A 184 24.36 -8.05 0.21
N TYR A 185 23.36 -8.38 1.02
CA TYR A 185 22.72 -9.69 1.04
C TYR A 185 22.01 -9.97 -0.30
N ALA A 186 21.15 -9.07 -0.74
CA ALA A 186 20.35 -9.24 -1.94
C ALA A 186 21.21 -9.36 -3.21
N ARG A 187 22.36 -8.65 -3.29
CA ARG A 187 23.30 -8.75 -4.42
C ARG A 187 23.83 -10.16 -4.67
N LYS A 188 23.91 -10.98 -3.63
CA LYS A 188 24.41 -12.37 -3.70
C LYS A 188 23.28 -13.39 -3.84
N HIS A 189 22.02 -12.95 -3.84
CA HIS A 189 20.87 -13.83 -3.83
C HIS A 189 20.44 -14.21 -5.25
N LYS A 190 19.98 -15.46 -5.44
CA LYS A 190 19.53 -16.00 -6.75
C LYS A 190 18.40 -15.19 -7.40
N TRP A 191 17.60 -14.48 -6.59
CA TRP A 191 16.48 -13.65 -7.03
C TRP A 191 16.81 -12.15 -7.12
N TYR A 192 18.09 -11.78 -7.03
CA TYR A 192 18.51 -10.39 -7.17
C TYR A 192 17.86 -9.68 -8.35
N MET A 193 17.85 -10.33 -9.51
CA MET A 193 17.27 -9.76 -10.72
C MET A 193 15.76 -9.58 -10.64
N SER A 194 15.04 -10.43 -9.91
CA SER A 194 13.59 -10.29 -9.69
C SER A 194 13.29 -8.99 -8.95
N ALA A 195 13.99 -8.72 -7.83
CA ALA A 195 13.84 -7.46 -7.10
C ALA A 195 14.30 -6.25 -7.94
N ARG A 196 15.41 -6.38 -8.69
CA ARG A 196 15.92 -5.30 -9.54
C ARG A 196 14.96 -4.94 -10.67
N MET A 197 14.26 -5.91 -11.25
CA MET A 197 13.24 -5.65 -12.26
C MET A 197 12.06 -4.86 -11.70
N ILE A 198 11.67 -5.05 -10.44
CA ILE A 198 10.69 -4.18 -9.79
C ILE A 198 11.20 -2.73 -9.79
N CYS A 199 12.44 -2.49 -9.34
CA CYS A 199 13.01 -1.14 -9.29
C CYS A 199 13.02 -0.44 -10.67
N LEU A 200 13.33 -1.17 -11.74
CA LEU A 200 13.34 -0.65 -13.12
C LEU A 200 11.94 -0.27 -13.62
N ASN A 201 10.91 -0.98 -13.18
CA ASN A 201 9.51 -0.73 -13.60
C ASN A 201 8.74 0.16 -12.59
N ASP A 202 9.29 0.43 -11.41
CA ASP A 202 8.78 1.40 -10.42
C ASP A 202 9.11 2.84 -10.85
N LEU A 203 10.38 3.10 -11.21
CA LEU A 203 10.91 4.45 -11.42
C LEU A 203 10.12 5.30 -12.44
N TYR A 204 9.52 4.67 -13.45
CA TYR A 204 8.82 5.35 -14.55
C TYR A 204 7.28 5.31 -14.43
N ALA A 205 6.74 4.85 -13.30
CA ALA A 205 5.30 4.62 -13.11
C ALA A 205 4.60 5.76 -12.36
N PHE A 206 4.84 7.02 -12.77
CA PHE A 206 4.28 8.23 -12.14
C PHE A 206 3.68 9.22 -13.16
N ASP A 207 3.30 8.77 -14.36
CA ASP A 207 2.74 9.66 -15.38
C ASP A 207 1.29 10.06 -15.03
N PRO A 208 1.01 11.35 -14.76
CA PRO A 208 -0.33 11.80 -14.40
C PRO A 208 -1.35 11.66 -15.53
N ASN A 209 -0.90 11.50 -16.79
CA ASN A 209 -1.78 11.38 -17.96
C ASN A 209 -2.07 9.92 -18.34
N THR A 210 -1.40 8.96 -17.70
CA THR A 210 -1.59 7.54 -17.99
C THR A 210 -2.58 6.92 -17.00
N GLN A 211 -3.67 6.38 -17.53
CA GLN A 211 -4.67 5.66 -16.76
C GLN A 211 -4.66 4.17 -17.15
N VAL A 212 -4.37 3.30 -16.18
CA VAL A 212 -4.41 1.85 -16.36
C VAL A 212 -5.57 1.28 -15.54
N SER A 213 -6.29 0.31 -16.12
CA SER A 213 -7.38 -0.40 -15.45
C SER A 213 -6.87 -1.67 -14.77
N ILE A 214 -7.35 -1.96 -13.56
CA ILE A 214 -7.03 -3.21 -12.85
C ILE A 214 -7.48 -4.45 -13.64
N ASN A 215 -8.52 -4.33 -14.46
CA ASN A 215 -9.06 -5.44 -15.27
C ASN A 215 -8.02 -5.98 -16.27
N GLN A 216 -7.02 -5.17 -16.67
CA GLN A 216 -5.91 -5.64 -17.51
C GLN A 216 -5.11 -6.76 -16.84
N PHE A 217 -5.11 -6.84 -15.51
CA PHE A 217 -4.33 -7.80 -14.73
C PHE A 217 -5.17 -8.90 -14.09
N GLU A 218 -6.48 -8.95 -14.37
CA GLU A 218 -7.40 -9.93 -13.76
C GLU A 218 -6.93 -11.37 -13.96
N ASP A 219 -6.56 -11.74 -15.19
CA ASP A 219 -6.05 -13.09 -15.51
C ASP A 219 -4.69 -13.40 -14.86
N ILE A 220 -3.84 -12.39 -14.68
CA ILE A 220 -2.53 -12.55 -14.01
C ILE A 220 -2.75 -12.76 -12.51
N ILE A 221 -3.64 -11.97 -11.90
CA ILE A 221 -4.02 -12.12 -10.50
C ILE A 221 -4.64 -13.51 -10.28
N GLY A 222 -5.59 -13.92 -11.13
CA GLY A 222 -6.25 -15.21 -11.02
C GLY A 222 -5.30 -16.42 -11.10
N ARG A 223 -4.19 -16.30 -11.82
CA ARG A 223 -3.18 -17.37 -11.98
C ARG A 223 -2.08 -17.36 -10.92
N HIS A 224 -1.69 -16.18 -10.42
CA HIS A 224 -0.49 -16.02 -9.59
C HIS A 224 -0.75 -15.54 -8.16
N PHE A 225 -1.99 -15.14 -7.83
CA PHE A 225 -2.40 -14.79 -6.48
C PHE A 225 -3.41 -15.81 -5.93
N LYS A 226 -3.07 -16.44 -4.80
CA LYS A 226 -3.89 -17.44 -4.13
C LYS A 226 -5.02 -16.78 -3.35
N ASN A 227 -6.09 -16.39 -4.04
CA ASN A 227 -7.27 -15.86 -3.37
C ASN A 227 -7.87 -16.92 -2.41
N PRO A 228 -8.00 -16.64 -1.10
CA PRO A 228 -8.64 -17.55 -0.17
C PRO A 228 -10.13 -17.67 -0.50
N LYS A 229 -10.71 -18.88 -0.34
CA LYS A 229 -12.14 -19.12 -0.62
C LYS A 229 -13.05 -18.31 0.30
N GLU A 230 -12.58 -18.09 1.53
CA GLU A 230 -13.25 -17.33 2.58
C GLU A 230 -13.17 -15.81 2.34
N GLY A 231 -12.29 -15.35 1.44
CA GLY A 231 -12.00 -13.94 1.20
C GLY A 231 -10.87 -13.41 2.08
N LEU A 232 -10.12 -12.44 1.54
CA LEU A 232 -8.97 -11.83 2.19
C LEU A 232 -9.37 -11.19 3.53
N GLY A 233 -8.75 -11.66 4.61
CA GLY A 233 -9.01 -11.21 5.97
C GLY A 233 -10.06 -12.04 6.73
N ASN A 234 -10.84 -12.86 6.03
CA ASN A 234 -11.72 -13.86 6.65
C ASN A 234 -11.02 -15.21 6.82
N ASP A 235 -9.92 -15.41 6.10
CA ASP A 235 -9.02 -16.55 6.23
C ASP A 235 -8.20 -16.53 7.53
N ASN A 236 -7.36 -17.55 7.72
CA ASN A 236 -6.55 -17.73 8.95
C ASN A 236 -5.03 -17.76 8.66
N THR A 237 -4.57 -16.91 7.75
CA THR A 237 -3.13 -16.75 7.50
C THR A 237 -2.51 -15.79 8.50
N SER A 238 -1.17 -15.74 8.53
CA SER A 238 -0.43 -14.74 9.31
C SER A 238 -0.75 -13.29 8.88
N ALA A 239 -1.29 -13.07 7.68
CA ALA A 239 -1.59 -11.75 7.13
C ALA A 239 -3.08 -11.36 7.20
N SER A 240 -3.99 -12.26 7.61
CA SER A 240 -5.44 -11.99 7.60
C SER A 240 -5.83 -10.75 8.42
N HIS A 241 -5.13 -10.49 9.53
CA HIS A 241 -5.35 -9.28 10.33
C HIS A 241 -5.03 -7.99 9.57
N MET A 242 -4.01 -7.99 8.70
CA MET A 242 -3.63 -6.83 7.88
C MET A 242 -4.75 -6.49 6.89
N TRP A 243 -5.32 -7.49 6.21
CA TRP A 243 -6.47 -7.30 5.31
C TRP A 243 -7.73 -6.81 6.06
N ARG A 244 -7.99 -7.31 7.28
CA ARG A 244 -9.10 -6.79 8.10
C ARG A 244 -8.90 -5.32 8.49
N THR A 245 -7.68 -4.91 8.79
CA THR A 245 -7.35 -3.50 9.07
C THR A 245 -7.59 -2.63 7.84
N LEU A 246 -7.21 -3.09 6.64
CA LEU A 246 -7.47 -2.36 5.39
C LEU A 246 -8.97 -2.29 5.06
N ARG A 247 -9.71 -3.37 5.34
CA ARG A 247 -11.16 -3.44 5.14
C ARG A 247 -11.87 -2.42 6.03
N ARG A 248 -11.46 -2.34 7.30
CA ARG A 248 -12.09 -1.58 8.38
C ARG A 248 -11.07 -0.72 9.15
N PRO A 249 -10.55 0.37 8.54
CA PRO A 249 -9.43 1.13 9.10
C PRO A 249 -9.77 1.88 10.41
N ALA A 250 -11.06 2.14 10.66
CA ALA A 250 -11.54 2.83 11.86
C ALA A 250 -12.14 1.89 12.92
N ASN A 251 -12.07 0.57 12.71
CA ASN A 251 -12.60 -0.41 13.64
C ASN A 251 -11.70 -0.55 14.88
N ALA A 252 -12.30 -0.56 16.07
CA ALA A 252 -11.57 -0.59 17.34
C ALA A 252 -11.15 -2.00 17.83
N LEU A 253 -11.39 -3.05 17.04
CA LEU A 253 -10.99 -4.45 17.32
C LEU A 253 -9.63 -4.79 16.69
#